data_AF-A0A377PZU7-F1
#
_entry.id   AF-A0A377PZU7-F1
#
_cell.length_a   1.000
_cell.length_b   1.000
_cell.length_c   1.000
_cell.angle_alpha   90.00
_cell.angle_beta   90.00
_cell.angle_gamma   90.00
#
_symmetry.space_group_name_H-M   'P 1'
#
loop_
_entity.id
_entity.type
_entity.pdbx_description
1 polymer ?
#
loop_
_entity_poly.entity_id
_entity_poly.type
_entity_poly.pdbx_seq_one_letter_code
_entity_poly.pdbx_strand_id
1 'polypeptide(L)'
;MSISRIIQSFLFSILLVFLLFCLFWTGIFANYINYYGIQEFFNPFFGNVFSAKLFFVFVVGFGIAFLIPVICKIARIVYLVALFFCFGLLFPFLGKNVGEFVLAKDREVMIQGEKKEVYALYENRFYIVYLGDELNGEEDLAERKKKLIYYEKPES
;
A
#
# COMPACT_ATOMS: atom_id res chain seq x y z
N MET A 1 24.41 -20.55 -18.94
CA MET A 1 22.98 -20.48 -18.58
C MET A 1 22.17 -20.24 -19.85
N SER A 2 21.12 -21.00 -20.14
CA SER A 2 20.33 -20.83 -21.38
C SER A 2 19.41 -19.59 -21.28
N ILE A 3 19.28 -18.82 -22.36
CA ILE A 3 18.40 -17.64 -22.45
C ILE A 3 16.95 -17.97 -22.01
N SER A 4 16.43 -19.14 -22.39
CA SER A 4 15.10 -19.61 -21.97
C SER A 4 14.93 -19.67 -20.44
N ARG A 5 15.96 -20.09 -19.70
CA ARG A 5 15.91 -20.15 -18.22
C ARG A 5 15.92 -18.76 -17.60
N ILE A 6 16.64 -17.82 -18.21
CA ILE A 6 16.64 -16.42 -17.79
C ILE A 6 15.23 -15.85 -17.96
N ILE A 7 14.66 -15.95 -19.16
CA ILE A 7 13.31 -15.44 -19.44
C ILE A 7 12.27 -16.06 -18.50
N GLN A 8 12.29 -17.39 -18.32
CA GLN A 8 11.37 -18.09 -17.41
C GLN A 8 11.49 -17.59 -15.97
N SER A 9 12.72 -17.37 -15.49
CA SER A 9 12.95 -16.88 -14.12
C SER A 9 12.31 -15.51 -13.91
N PHE A 10 12.55 -14.57 -14.84
CA PHE A 10 11.97 -13.23 -14.74
C PHE A 10 10.45 -13.22 -14.91
N LEU A 11 9.89 -14.01 -15.83
CA LEU A 11 8.44 -14.15 -15.97
C LEU A 11 7.80 -14.72 -14.70
N PHE A 12 8.42 -15.72 -14.09
CA PHE A 12 7.96 -16.28 -12.82
C PHE A 12 8.04 -15.25 -11.70
N SER A 13 9.13 -14.46 -11.62
CA SER A 13 9.26 -13.38 -10.65
C SER A 13 8.23 -12.27 -10.85
N ILE A 14 7.88 -11.91 -12.08
CA ILE A 14 6.78 -10.95 -12.36
C ILE A 14 5.50 -11.45 -11.71
N LEU A 15 5.12 -12.71 -11.95
CA LEU A 15 3.89 -13.27 -11.40
C LEU A 15 3.90 -13.34 -9.87
N LEU A 16 5.02 -13.77 -9.29
CA LEU A 16 5.15 -13.89 -7.83
C LEU A 16 5.12 -12.54 -7.11
N VAL A 17 5.86 -11.55 -7.62
CA VAL A 17 5.89 -10.20 -7.04
C VAL A 17 4.55 -9.50 -7.25
N PHE A 18 3.91 -9.70 -8.41
CA PHE A 18 2.56 -9.21 -8.66
C PHE A 18 1.57 -9.73 -7.61
N LEU A 19 1.60 -11.03 -7.31
CA LEU A 19 0.74 -11.61 -6.28
C LEU A 19 0.97 -10.98 -4.89
N LEU A 20 2.23 -10.75 -4.50
CA LEU A 20 2.54 -10.09 -3.22
C LEU A 20 1.98 -8.67 -3.18
N PHE A 21 2.16 -7.89 -4.24
CA PHE A 21 1.64 -6.52 -4.32
C PHE A 21 0.10 -6.51 -4.27
N CYS A 22 -0.57 -7.42 -4.97
CA CYS A 22 -2.02 -7.59 -4.90
C CYS A 22 -2.48 -7.81 -3.46
N LEU A 23 -1.91 -8.82 -2.78
CA LEU A 23 -2.34 -9.21 -1.44
C LEU A 23 -2.03 -8.12 -0.41
N PHE A 24 -0.85 -7.52 -0.49
CA PHE A 24 -0.42 -6.44 0.39
C PHE A 24 -1.41 -5.28 0.36
N TRP A 25 -1.70 -4.78 -0.84
CA TRP A 25 -2.62 -3.65 -1.01
C TRP A 25 -4.08 -4.03 -0.77
N THR A 26 -4.48 -5.26 -1.05
CA THR A 26 -5.83 -5.76 -0.70
C THR A 26 -6.03 -5.75 0.82
N GLY A 27 -5.04 -6.18 1.61
CA GLY A 27 -5.12 -6.13 3.07
C GLY A 27 -5.23 -4.71 3.61
N ILE A 28 -4.42 -3.78 3.10
CA ILE A 28 -4.50 -2.35 3.47
C ILE A 28 -5.85 -1.77 3.05
N PHE A 29 -6.33 -2.06 1.84
CA PHE A 29 -7.64 -1.57 1.41
C PHE A 29 -8.77 -2.05 2.32
N ALA A 30 -8.79 -3.36 2.58
CA ALA A 30 -9.85 -4.00 3.37
C ALA A 30 -9.87 -3.50 4.83
N ASN A 31 -8.71 -3.24 5.42
CA ASN A 31 -8.59 -3.03 6.87
C ASN A 31 -8.13 -1.62 7.29
N TYR A 32 -7.62 -0.80 6.38
CA TYR A 32 -7.26 0.60 6.64
C TYR A 32 -8.18 1.55 5.89
N ILE A 33 -8.19 1.51 4.55
CA ILE A 33 -9.01 2.41 3.72
C ILE A 33 -10.50 2.29 4.07
N ASN A 34 -11.01 1.06 4.12
CA ASN A 34 -12.39 0.80 4.51
C ASN A 34 -12.67 1.08 5.99
N TYR A 35 -11.68 0.94 6.88
CA TYR A 35 -11.86 1.23 8.31
C TYR A 35 -12.15 2.72 8.56
N TYR A 36 -11.41 3.60 7.87
CA TYR A 36 -11.64 5.05 7.93
C TYR A 36 -12.79 5.50 7.04
N GLY A 37 -13.20 4.67 6.06
CA GLY A 37 -14.28 4.98 5.13
C GLY A 37 -13.87 5.95 4.02
N ILE A 38 -12.58 5.98 3.69
CA ILE A 38 -12.02 6.83 2.64
C ILE A 38 -12.61 6.40 1.29
N GLN A 39 -13.30 7.32 0.61
CA GLN A 39 -14.01 7.08 -0.64
C GLN A 39 -13.07 7.29 -1.82
N GLU A 40 -12.17 6.34 -2.04
CA GLU A 40 -11.22 6.38 -3.14
C GLU A 40 -11.35 5.15 -4.01
N PHE A 41 -11.20 5.33 -5.33
CA PHE A 41 -11.03 4.20 -6.23
C PHE A 41 -9.64 3.61 -6.00
N PHE A 42 -9.58 2.59 -5.16
CA PHE A 42 -8.32 1.97 -4.79
C PHE A 42 -7.96 0.87 -5.78
N ASN A 43 -7.04 1.18 -6.70
CA ASN A 43 -6.44 0.17 -7.56
C ASN A 43 -4.95 0.00 -7.20
N PRO A 44 -4.54 -1.18 -6.69
CA PRO A 44 -3.16 -1.46 -6.30
C PRO A 44 -2.11 -1.25 -7.39
N PHE A 45 -2.52 -1.19 -8.66
CA PHE A 45 -1.64 -1.05 -9.84
C PHE A 45 -1.88 0.23 -10.64
N PHE A 46 -2.95 0.96 -10.36
CA PHE A 46 -3.31 2.19 -11.08
C PHE A 46 -3.64 3.28 -10.05
N GLY A 47 -2.76 4.27 -9.91
CA GLY A 47 -2.97 5.39 -8.99
C GLY A 47 -1.72 5.74 -8.19
N ASN A 48 -1.89 6.47 -7.10
CA ASN A 48 -0.80 7.08 -6.34
C ASN A 48 -0.04 6.13 -5.40
N VAL A 49 -0.55 4.92 -5.18
CA VAL A 49 0.01 3.95 -4.23
C VAL A 49 0.94 2.94 -4.88
N PHE A 50 0.82 2.68 -6.19
CA PHE A 50 1.69 1.73 -6.87
C PHE A 50 3.08 2.33 -7.15
N SER A 51 4.12 1.71 -6.60
CA SER A 51 5.51 2.05 -6.95
C SER A 51 6.05 1.08 -8.01
N ALA A 52 5.97 1.50 -9.29
CA ALA A 52 6.53 0.73 -10.40
C ALA A 52 8.04 0.46 -10.21
N LYS A 53 8.78 1.43 -9.66
CA LYS A 53 10.20 1.28 -9.33
C LYS A 53 10.41 0.14 -8.35
N LEU A 54 9.65 0.12 -7.25
CA LEU A 54 9.77 -0.92 -6.23
C LEU A 54 9.38 -2.30 -6.80
N PHE A 55 8.31 -2.36 -7.59
CA PHE A 55 7.88 -3.57 -8.29
C PHE A 55 9.00 -4.16 -9.15
N PHE A 56 9.61 -3.36 -10.03
CA PHE A 56 10.69 -3.83 -10.90
C PHE A 56 11.95 -4.23 -10.11
N VAL A 57 12.28 -3.53 -9.01
CA VAL A 57 13.39 -3.93 -8.13
C VAL A 57 13.15 -5.33 -7.55
N PHE A 58 11.94 -5.63 -7.07
CA PHE A 58 11.60 -6.96 -6.58
C PHE A 58 11.62 -8.01 -7.70
N VAL A 59 11.08 -7.70 -8.88
CA VAL A 59 11.10 -8.61 -10.03
C VAL A 59 12.53 -8.97 -10.42
N VAL A 60 13.42 -7.99 -10.52
CA VAL A 60 14.83 -8.23 -10.87
C VAL A 60 15.53 -9.00 -9.76
N GLY A 61 15.30 -8.63 -8.50
CA GLY A 61 15.88 -9.30 -7.33
C GLY A 61 15.51 -10.79 -7.27
N PHE A 62 14.22 -11.11 -7.32
CA PHE A 62 13.76 -12.50 -7.36
C PHE A 62 14.17 -13.20 -8.65
N GLY A 63 14.17 -12.50 -9.79
CA GLY A 63 14.54 -13.05 -11.09
C GLY A 63 15.98 -13.55 -11.10
N ILE A 64 16.91 -12.77 -10.54
CA ILE A 64 18.31 -13.18 -10.35
C ILE A 64 18.43 -14.25 -9.27
N ALA A 65 17.73 -14.10 -8.15
CA ALA A 65 17.79 -15.05 -7.04
C ALA A 65 17.36 -16.46 -7.43
N PHE A 66 16.35 -16.60 -8.30
CA PHE A 66 15.88 -17.91 -8.79
C PHE A 66 16.80 -18.56 -9.83
N LEU A 67 17.71 -17.78 -10.44
CA LEU A 67 18.72 -18.31 -11.37
C LEU A 67 19.86 -19.04 -10.66
N ILE A 68 20.13 -18.69 -9.40
CA ILE A 68 21.27 -19.22 -8.63
C ILE A 68 20.75 -20.32 -7.67
N PRO A 69 21.13 -21.61 -7.84
CA PRO A 69 20.51 -22.73 -7.11
C PRO A 69 20.51 -22.62 -5.58
N VAL A 70 21.62 -22.12 -4.99
CA VAL A 70 21.74 -21.95 -3.54
C VAL A 70 20.83 -20.82 -3.05
N ILE A 71 20.85 -19.68 -3.75
CA ILE A 71 20.06 -18.49 -3.41
C ILE A 71 18.57 -18.75 -3.66
N CYS A 72 18.22 -19.55 -4.67
CA CYS A 72 16.85 -19.92 -5.01
C CYS A 72 16.10 -20.54 -3.82
N LYS A 73 16.76 -21.38 -3.01
CA LYS A 73 16.16 -21.95 -1.80
C LYS A 73 15.82 -20.87 -0.78
N ILE A 74 16.75 -19.94 -0.55
CA ILE A 74 16.57 -18.81 0.37
C ILE A 74 15.46 -17.89 -0.15
N ALA A 75 15.48 -17.56 -1.43
CA ALA A 75 14.48 -16.71 -2.07
C ALA A 75 13.06 -17.29 -1.95
N ARG A 76 12.90 -18.61 -2.05
CA ARG A 76 11.60 -19.28 -1.80
C ARG A 76 11.13 -19.09 -0.36
N ILE A 77 12.02 -19.25 0.62
CA ILE A 77 11.68 -19.02 2.04
C ILE A 77 11.28 -17.56 2.27
N VAL A 78 12.09 -16.62 1.78
CA VAL A 78 11.80 -15.18 1.87
C VAL A 78 10.45 -14.86 1.22
N TYR A 79 10.18 -15.44 0.06
CA TYR A 79 8.90 -15.27 -0.63
C TYR A 79 7.72 -15.79 0.21
N LEU A 80 7.83 -17.00 0.78
CA LEU A 80 6.78 -17.58 1.62
C LEU A 80 6.54 -16.77 2.89
N VAL A 81 7.60 -16.26 3.51
CA VAL A 81 7.50 -15.37 4.67
C VAL A 81 6.81 -14.05 4.27
N ALA A 82 7.20 -13.43 3.15
CA ALA A 82 6.54 -12.23 2.65
C ALA A 82 5.06 -12.48 2.35
N LEU A 83 4.73 -13.62 1.76
CA LEU A 83 3.36 -14.04 1.48
C LEU A 83 2.56 -14.21 2.76
N PHE A 84 3.13 -14.86 3.78
CA PHE A 84 2.51 -15.00 5.10
C PHE A 84 2.21 -13.64 5.73
N PHE A 85 3.14 -12.68 5.67
CA PHE A 85 2.90 -11.32 6.14
C PHE A 85 1.79 -10.60 5.35
N CYS A 86 1.77 -10.76 4.02
CA CYS A 86 0.70 -10.18 3.19
C CYS A 86 -0.68 -10.75 3.55
N PHE A 87 -0.79 -12.05 3.82
CA PHE A 87 -2.02 -12.64 4.35
C PHE A 87 -2.33 -12.15 5.77
N GLY A 88 -1.31 -11.91 6.59
CA GLY A 88 -1.46 -11.30 7.91
C GLY A 88 -2.15 -9.93 7.86
N LEU A 89 -1.97 -9.15 6.80
CA LEU A 89 -2.65 -7.86 6.62
C LEU A 89 -4.16 -7.99 6.43
N LEU A 90 -4.70 -9.19 6.19
CA LEU A 90 -6.15 -9.43 6.18
C LEU A 90 -6.74 -9.41 7.59
N PHE A 91 -5.93 -9.51 8.65
CA PHE A 91 -6.40 -9.26 10.00
C PHE A 91 -6.56 -7.75 10.26
N PRO A 92 -7.70 -7.29 10.81
CA PRO A 92 -8.01 -5.87 10.95
C PRO A 92 -6.92 -5.04 11.63
N PHE A 93 -6.40 -5.53 12.76
CA PHE A 93 -5.35 -4.84 13.52
C PHE A 93 -4.07 -4.64 12.70
N LEU A 94 -3.59 -5.70 12.04
CA LEU A 94 -2.36 -5.65 11.26
C LEU A 94 -2.52 -4.81 10.00
N GLY A 95 -3.61 -5.01 9.26
CA GLY A 95 -3.89 -4.25 8.04
C GLY A 95 -4.08 -2.76 8.30
N LYS A 96 -4.77 -2.39 9.39
CA LYS A 96 -4.91 -0.99 9.81
C LYS A 96 -3.54 -0.37 10.14
N ASN A 97 -2.76 -0.97 11.02
CA ASN A 97 -1.49 -0.40 11.47
C ASN A 97 -0.47 -0.27 10.33
N VAL A 98 -0.39 -1.28 9.46
CA VAL A 98 0.50 -1.21 8.29
C VAL A 98 0.00 -0.19 7.27
N GLY A 99 -1.32 -0.09 7.06
CA GLY A 99 -1.90 0.95 6.23
C GLY A 99 -1.57 2.36 6.74
N GLU A 100 -1.69 2.58 8.05
CA GLU A 100 -1.35 3.84 8.71
C GLU A 100 0.14 4.15 8.54
N PHE A 101 1.02 3.19 8.79
CA PHE A 101 2.46 3.37 8.57
C PHE A 101 2.84 3.72 7.12
N VAL A 102 2.14 3.11 6.14
CA VAL A 102 2.47 3.27 4.72
C VAL A 102 1.88 4.54 4.12
N LEU A 103 0.64 4.88 4.50
CA LEU A 103 -0.16 5.92 3.86
C LEU A 103 -0.25 7.20 4.69
N ALA A 104 -0.29 7.09 6.02
CA ALA A 104 -0.49 8.25 6.87
C ALA A 104 0.80 9.05 7.04
N LYS A 105 0.72 10.38 6.85
CA LYS A 105 1.86 11.29 6.91
C LYS A 105 1.41 12.67 7.34
N ASP A 106 2.28 13.37 8.06
CA ASP A 106 2.07 14.79 8.34
C ASP A 106 2.14 15.61 7.05
N ARG A 107 1.16 16.49 6.87
CA ARG A 107 1.04 17.39 5.73
C ARG A 107 0.64 18.79 6.17
N GLU A 108 1.26 19.79 5.56
CA GLU A 108 0.78 21.15 5.63
C GLU A 108 -0.38 21.34 4.65
N VAL A 109 -1.51 21.82 5.13
CA VAL A 109 -2.65 22.26 4.32
C VAL A 109 -2.91 23.74 4.60
N MET A 110 -3.35 24.49 3.58
CA MET A 110 -3.80 25.86 3.78
C MET A 110 -5.30 25.90 4.02
N ILE A 111 -5.72 26.27 5.22
CA ILE A 111 -7.12 26.42 5.59
C ILE A 111 -7.33 27.91 5.89
N GLN A 112 -8.22 28.57 5.15
CA GLN A 112 -8.54 29.99 5.33
C GLN A 112 -7.32 30.94 5.29
N GLY A 113 -6.28 30.58 4.53
CA GLY A 113 -5.06 31.39 4.41
C GLY A 113 -4.02 31.15 5.51
N GLU A 114 -4.32 30.31 6.50
CA GLU A 114 -3.38 29.86 7.51
C GLU A 114 -2.83 28.47 7.17
N LYS A 115 -1.52 28.29 7.40
CA LYS A 115 -0.88 26.98 7.30
C LYS A 115 -1.20 26.18 8.54
N LYS A 116 -1.85 25.03 8.36
CA LYS A 116 -2.13 24.08 9.44
C LYS A 116 -1.48 22.74 9.12
N GLU A 117 -0.78 22.18 10.09
CA GLU A 117 -0.28 20.82 10.02
C GLU A 117 -1.42 19.84 10.35
N VAL A 118 -1.66 18.89 9.47
CA VAL A 118 -2.69 17.86 9.63
C VAL A 118 -2.08 16.48 9.45
N TYR A 119 -2.56 15.53 10.24
CA TYR A 119 -2.23 14.12 10.07
C TYR A 119 -3.05 13.56 8.91
N ALA A 120 -2.47 13.55 7.70
CA ALA A 120 -3.14 13.02 6.53
C ALA A 120 -3.22 11.50 6.63
N LEU A 121 -4.43 10.95 6.55
CA LEU A 121 -4.66 9.50 6.49
C LEU A 121 -4.41 8.93 5.10
N TYR A 122 -4.65 9.74 4.07
CA TYR A 122 -4.42 9.37 2.69
C TYR A 122 -4.19 10.61 1.82
N GLU A 123 -3.39 10.45 0.77
CA GLU A 123 -3.07 11.52 -0.15
C GLU A 123 -3.09 10.97 -1.58
N ASN A 124 -3.93 11.53 -2.45
CA ASN A 124 -3.88 11.26 -3.88
C ASN A 124 -3.45 12.51 -4.68
N ARG A 125 -3.66 12.51 -6.00
CA ARG A 125 -3.24 13.62 -6.87
C ARG A 125 -4.03 14.89 -6.60
N PHE A 126 -5.28 14.77 -6.18
CA PHE A 126 -6.26 15.85 -6.07
C PHE A 126 -6.55 16.24 -4.63
N TYR A 127 -6.50 15.28 -3.70
CA TYR A 127 -6.97 15.43 -2.33
C TYR A 127 -5.93 14.97 -1.29
N ILE A 128 -5.98 15.64 -0.15
CA ILE A 128 -5.42 15.20 1.13
C ILE A 128 -6.61 14.89 2.05
N VAL A 129 -6.67 13.66 2.55
CA VAL A 129 -7.77 13.19 3.40
C VAL A 129 -7.28 13.08 4.83
N TYR A 130 -7.96 13.74 5.76
CA TYR A 130 -7.63 13.72 7.19
C TYR A 130 -8.91 13.74 8.04
N LEU A 131 -8.76 13.49 9.35
CA LEU A 131 -9.87 13.57 10.30
C LEU A 131 -10.06 15.01 10.78
N GLY A 132 -11.28 15.53 10.65
CA GLY A 132 -11.66 16.82 11.22
C GLY A 132 -11.81 16.77 12.74
N ASP A 133 -12.27 15.63 13.25
CA ASP A 133 -12.46 15.36 14.67
C ASP A 133 -11.80 14.04 15.05
N GLU A 134 -11.31 13.93 16.29
CA GLU A 134 -10.75 12.69 16.82
C GLU A 134 -11.79 11.55 16.84
N LEU A 135 -11.27 10.32 16.72
CA LEU A 135 -12.07 9.10 16.85
C LEU A 135 -12.00 8.60 18.29
N ASN A 136 -13.16 8.41 18.90
CA ASN A 136 -13.31 7.97 20.28
C ASN A 136 -13.36 6.44 20.40
N GLY A 137 -13.37 5.72 19.27
CA GLY A 137 -13.32 4.26 19.19
C GLY A 137 -14.68 3.58 19.18
N GLU A 138 -15.75 4.33 19.45
CA GLU A 138 -17.15 3.85 19.45
C GLU A 138 -17.84 4.10 18.11
N GLU A 139 -17.22 4.87 17.20
CA GLU A 139 -17.86 5.27 15.95
C GLU A 139 -18.05 4.12 14.99
N ASP A 140 -19.23 4.08 14.37
CA ASP A 140 -19.50 3.23 13.22
C ASP A 140 -18.83 3.76 11.94
N LEU A 141 -18.90 2.99 10.86
CA LEU A 141 -18.30 3.39 9.58
C LEU A 141 -18.95 4.66 9.00
N ALA A 142 -20.25 4.88 9.21
CA ALA A 142 -20.95 6.04 8.67
C ALA A 142 -20.56 7.33 9.42
N GLU A 143 -20.35 7.23 10.73
CA GLU A 143 -19.86 8.31 11.58
C GLU A 143 -18.42 8.67 11.24
N ARG A 144 -17.54 7.69 11.06
CA ARG A 144 -16.15 7.94 10.63
C ARG A 144 -16.08 8.67 9.29
N LYS A 145 -16.92 8.27 8.33
CA LYS A 145 -17.02 8.94 7.02
C LYS A 145 -17.39 10.42 7.13
N LYS A 146 -18.28 10.78 8.06
CA LYS A 146 -18.68 12.18 8.29
C LYS A 146 -17.56 13.02 8.87
N LYS A 147 -16.64 12.40 9.62
CA LYS A 147 -15.47 13.05 10.22
C LYS A 147 -14.30 13.23 9.25
N LEU A 148 -14.35 12.63 8.05
CA LEU A 148 -13.31 12.80 7.04
C LEU A 148 -13.45 14.13 6.31
N ILE A 149 -12.34 14.86 6.21
CA ILE A 149 -12.22 16.07 5.40
C ILE A 149 -11.37 15.75 4.17
N TYR A 150 -11.88 16.09 2.99
CA TYR A 150 -11.18 15.99 1.71
C TYR A 150 -10.71 17.39 1.32
N TYR A 151 -9.44 17.68 1.56
CA TYR A 151 -8.83 18.95 1.17
C TYR A 151 -8.32 18.86 -0.26
N GLU A 152 -8.88 19.66 -1.17
CA GLU A 152 -8.42 19.77 -2.55
C GLU A 152 -7.09 20.51 -2.60
N LYS A 153 -6.11 19.89 -3.26
CA LYS A 153 -4.80 20.48 -3.45
C LYS A 153 -4.90 21.67 -4.41
N PRO A 154 -4.21 22.78 -4.15
CA PRO A 154 -4.13 23.86 -5.12
C PRO A 154 -3.56 23.32 -6.43
N GLU A 155 -4.19 23.68 -7.56
CA GLU A 155 -3.71 23.30 -8.89
C GLU A 155 -2.25 23.79 -9.06
N SER A 156 -1.35 22.83 -9.28
CA SER A 156 0.08 23.06 -9.52
C SER A 156 0.37 23.31 -10.99
#